data_AF-A0A409YFK0-F1
#
_entry.id   AF-A0A409YFK0-F1
#
_cell.length_a   1.000
_cell.length_b   1.000
_cell.length_c   1.000
_cell.angle_alpha   90.00
_cell.angle_beta   90.00
_cell.angle_gamma   90.00
#
_symmetry.space_group_name_H-M   'P 1'
#
loop_
_entity.id
_entity.type
_entity.pdbx_description
1 polymer ?
#
loop_
_entity_poly.entity_id
_entity_poly.type
_entity_poly.pdbx_seq_one_letter_code
_entity_poly.pdbx_strand_id
1 'polypeptide(L)'
;MKLSSILAVAMSFAVPQLTAAVVLPNADTPLFHLVASSSSSTNLLAVRLQSGTGYPGGEATLLGGGQPAKFYFRQGQLVVHYPGIDPRLGPSYLRPYVNSIQDGAGCPNFGSFGFVQSVSSNKCTKYSTFQILSNDENSQLGSELVFNYKGGFYSCSGGQQIYYKDTPSRPPNNCERVRLWTVAASSA
;
A
#
# COMPACT_ATOMS: atom_id res chain seq x y z
N MET A 1 53.94 -45.71 -2.70
CA MET A 1 53.32 -44.74 -1.75
C MET A 1 52.22 -44.00 -2.50
N LYS A 2 50.95 -44.22 -2.15
CA LYS A 2 49.77 -43.56 -2.78
C LYS A 2 49.24 -42.49 -1.83
N LEU A 3 49.31 -41.22 -2.24
CA LEU A 3 48.66 -40.09 -1.56
C LEU A 3 47.20 -40.04 -2.00
N SER A 4 46.26 -40.25 -1.06
CA SER A 4 44.84 -39.99 -1.28
C SER A 4 44.54 -38.53 -0.99
N SER A 5 44.09 -37.80 -2.00
CA SER A 5 43.55 -36.45 -1.86
C SER A 5 42.10 -36.51 -1.37
N ILE A 6 41.83 -35.96 -0.19
CA ILE A 6 40.47 -35.76 0.33
C ILE A 6 39.95 -34.44 -0.24
N LEU A 7 38.94 -34.53 -1.11
CA LEU A 7 38.18 -33.38 -1.60
C LEU A 7 37.28 -32.86 -0.45
N ALA A 8 37.57 -31.68 0.07
CA ALA A 8 36.68 -30.99 0.99
C ALA A 8 35.57 -30.28 0.18
N VAL A 9 34.34 -30.79 0.28
CA VAL A 9 33.16 -30.14 -0.27
C VAL A 9 32.77 -29.00 0.69
N ALA A 10 33.00 -27.75 0.27
CA ALA A 10 32.52 -26.58 0.99
C ALA A 10 31.00 -26.44 0.80
N MET A 11 30.22 -26.74 1.84
CA MET A 11 28.80 -26.38 1.89
C MET A 11 28.68 -24.86 2.12
N SER A 12 28.44 -24.11 1.05
CA SER A 12 28.00 -22.73 1.13
C SER A 12 26.58 -22.70 1.67
N PHE A 13 26.42 -22.50 2.98
CA PHE A 13 25.11 -22.19 3.57
C PHE A 13 24.65 -20.84 3.03
N ALA A 14 23.60 -20.84 2.20
CA ALA A 14 22.89 -19.64 1.82
C ALA A 14 22.22 -19.08 3.09
N VAL A 15 22.87 -18.13 3.75
CA VAL A 15 22.28 -17.39 4.87
C VAL A 15 21.09 -16.61 4.29
N PRO A 16 19.84 -16.86 4.75
CA PRO A 16 18.72 -16.03 4.33
C PRO A 16 19.05 -14.60 4.74
N GLN A 17 19.15 -13.69 3.77
CA GLN A 17 19.36 -12.27 4.05
C GLN A 17 18.14 -11.78 4.82
N LEU A 18 18.32 -11.59 6.12
CA LEU A 18 17.36 -10.91 6.98
C LEU A 18 17.27 -9.46 6.46
N THR A 19 16.23 -9.17 5.67
CA THR A 19 15.92 -7.81 5.29
C THR A 19 15.39 -7.10 6.54
N ALA A 20 16.26 -6.32 7.18
CA ALA A 20 15.82 -5.47 8.28
C ALA A 20 14.85 -4.42 7.73
N ALA A 21 13.59 -4.49 8.16
CA ALA A 21 12.61 -3.48 7.81
C ALA A 21 13.01 -2.15 8.47
N VAL A 22 12.98 -1.06 7.69
CA VAL A 22 13.45 0.24 8.16
C VAL A 22 12.36 0.95 8.95
N VAL A 23 12.65 1.34 10.18
CA VAL A 23 11.75 2.17 11.01
C VAL A 23 12.17 3.62 10.90
N LEU A 24 11.28 4.47 10.38
CA LEU A 24 11.53 5.91 10.33
C LEU A 24 11.39 6.53 11.74
N PRO A 25 12.08 7.65 12.02
CA PRO A 25 11.88 8.37 13.28
C PRO A 25 10.41 8.74 13.48
N ASN A 26 9.86 8.41 14.66
CA ASN A 26 8.45 8.59 15.03
C ASN A 26 7.43 7.73 14.24
N ALA A 27 7.88 6.67 13.58
CA ALA A 27 6.97 5.67 13.02
C ALA A 27 6.58 4.64 14.08
N ASP A 28 5.30 4.24 14.11
CA ASP A 28 4.78 3.17 14.95
C ASP A 28 5.04 1.79 14.35
N THR A 29 5.29 1.73 13.03
CA THR A 29 5.61 0.50 12.29
C THR A 29 6.84 0.68 11.43
N PRO A 30 7.55 -0.41 11.08
CA PRO A 30 8.51 -0.38 9.98
C PRO A 30 7.86 0.04 8.66
N LEU A 31 8.68 0.47 7.70
CA LEU A 31 8.27 0.74 6.34
C LEU A 31 7.81 -0.55 5.65
N PHE A 32 6.73 -0.44 4.89
CA PHE A 32 6.20 -1.52 4.09
C PHE A 32 5.67 -1.03 2.74
N HIS A 33 5.61 -1.93 1.77
CA HIS A 33 4.83 -1.78 0.54
C HIS A 33 3.45 -2.38 0.73
N LEU A 34 2.47 -1.88 -0.03
CA LEU A 34 1.20 -2.57 -0.23
C LEU A 34 1.25 -3.28 -1.57
N VAL A 35 0.92 -4.57 -1.58
CA VAL A 35 0.82 -5.38 -2.81
C VAL A 35 -0.60 -5.90 -2.97
N ALA A 36 -1.15 -5.73 -4.17
CA ALA A 36 -2.49 -6.18 -4.50
C ALA A 36 -2.49 -7.64 -4.93
N SER A 37 -3.38 -8.43 -4.35
CA SER A 37 -3.76 -9.76 -4.84
C SER A 37 -5.22 -9.75 -5.31
N SER A 38 -5.53 -10.45 -6.40
CA SER A 38 -6.89 -10.62 -6.92
C SER A 38 -7.15 -12.09 -7.25
N SER A 39 -8.41 -12.47 -7.46
CA SER A 39 -8.77 -13.82 -7.89
C SER A 39 -8.46 -14.09 -9.37
N SER A 40 -8.37 -13.05 -10.19
CA SER A 40 -8.12 -13.15 -11.63
C SER A 40 -6.65 -13.17 -12.03
N SER A 41 -5.74 -12.83 -11.13
CA SER A 41 -4.30 -12.65 -11.42
C SER A 41 -3.45 -13.33 -10.35
N THR A 42 -2.46 -14.10 -10.81
CA THR A 42 -1.42 -14.68 -9.95
C THR A 42 -0.30 -13.70 -9.62
N ASN A 43 -0.19 -12.59 -10.36
CA ASN A 43 0.84 -11.58 -10.16
C ASN A 43 0.44 -10.60 -9.06
N LEU A 44 1.30 -10.45 -8.04
CA LEU A 44 1.18 -9.41 -7.02
C LEU A 44 1.71 -8.09 -7.57
N LEU A 45 0.88 -7.06 -7.58
CA LEU A 45 1.25 -5.73 -8.08
C LEU A 45 1.36 -4.75 -6.92
N ALA A 46 2.49 -4.05 -6.81
CA ALA A 46 2.66 -3.03 -5.78
C ALA A 46 1.76 -1.82 -6.05
N VAL A 47 1.19 -1.26 -4.97
CA VAL A 47 0.51 0.03 -5.00
C VAL A 47 1.55 1.11 -5.29
N ARG A 48 1.25 1.95 -6.27
CA ARG A 48 2.09 3.05 -6.74
C ARG A 48 1.34 4.37 -6.58
N LEU A 49 2.11 5.44 -6.47
CA LEU A 49 1.59 6.81 -6.49
C LEU A 49 1.60 7.31 -7.92
N GLN A 50 0.43 7.64 -8.48
CA GLN A 50 0.41 8.41 -9.70
C GLN A 50 0.63 9.88 -9.34
N SER A 51 1.76 10.48 -9.75
CA SER A 51 2.00 11.90 -9.54
C SER A 51 0.98 12.73 -10.36
N GLY A 52 0.16 13.53 -9.69
CA GLY A 52 -0.65 14.55 -10.35
C GLY A 52 0.20 15.71 -10.88
N THR A 53 -0.36 16.54 -11.76
CA THR A 53 0.30 17.76 -12.24
C THR A 53 0.34 18.80 -11.12
N GLY A 54 1.51 18.99 -10.49
CA GLY A 54 1.85 20.19 -9.71
C GLY A 54 1.91 20.06 -8.18
N TYR A 55 1.53 18.92 -7.58
CA TYR A 55 1.65 18.69 -6.13
C TYR A 55 2.01 17.22 -5.82
N PRO A 56 2.74 16.91 -4.72
CA PRO A 56 2.95 15.54 -4.31
C PRO A 56 1.62 14.94 -3.82
N GLY A 57 1.13 13.94 -4.54
CA GLY A 57 -0.17 13.32 -4.30
C GLY A 57 -0.82 12.84 -5.59
N GLY A 58 -1.90 12.08 -5.44
CA GLY A 58 -2.68 11.53 -6.55
C GLY A 58 -3.34 10.21 -6.20
N GLU A 59 -4.02 9.64 -7.19
CA GLU A 59 -4.73 8.38 -7.05
C GLU A 59 -3.75 7.19 -6.97
N ALA A 60 -4.12 6.21 -6.17
CA ALA A 60 -3.37 4.96 -6.03
C ALA A 60 -3.61 4.08 -7.25
N THR A 61 -2.53 3.50 -7.77
CA THR A 61 -2.56 2.69 -9.00
C THR A 61 -1.76 1.41 -8.85
N LEU A 62 -2.10 0.36 -9.58
CA LEU A 62 -1.30 -0.87 -9.67
C LEU A 62 -0.39 -0.90 -10.90
N LEU A 63 -0.78 -0.17 -11.96
CA LEU A 63 -0.10 -0.19 -13.27
C LEU A 63 0.44 1.17 -13.73
N GLY A 64 0.22 2.24 -12.96
CA GLY A 64 0.76 3.56 -13.31
C GLY A 64 2.29 3.62 -13.24
N GLY A 65 2.88 4.60 -13.94
CA GLY A 65 4.33 4.72 -14.10
C GLY A 65 5.11 5.17 -12.85
N GLY A 66 4.43 5.50 -11.74
CA GLY A 66 5.08 5.94 -10.51
C GLY A 66 5.82 4.82 -9.78
N GLN A 67 6.71 5.18 -8.85
CA GLN A 67 7.39 4.20 -8.01
C GLN A 67 6.42 3.52 -7.04
N PRO A 68 6.69 2.26 -6.62
CA PRO A 68 5.97 1.62 -5.53
C PRO A 68 5.99 2.49 -4.28
N ALA A 69 4.80 2.77 -3.75
CA ALA A 69 4.63 3.58 -2.56
C ALA A 69 5.20 2.84 -1.34
N LYS A 70 5.82 3.60 -0.44
CA LYS A 70 6.29 3.11 0.87
C LYS A 70 5.38 3.70 1.94
N PHE A 71 4.91 2.86 2.83
CA PHE A 71 3.92 3.18 3.85
C PHE A 71 4.47 2.90 5.24
N TYR A 72 3.96 3.61 6.23
CA TYR A 72 4.17 3.33 7.65
C TYR A 72 3.00 3.89 8.45
N PHE A 73 2.82 3.42 9.69
CA PHE A 73 1.93 4.07 10.63
C PHE A 73 2.69 5.08 11.48
N ARG A 74 2.06 6.22 11.77
CA ARG A 74 2.54 7.24 12.70
C ARG A 74 1.36 7.79 13.49
N GLN A 75 1.45 7.72 14.81
CA GLN A 75 0.35 8.09 15.71
C GLN A 75 -0.97 7.40 15.34
N GLY A 76 -0.90 6.12 14.97
CA GLY A 76 -2.05 5.31 14.57
C GLY A 76 -2.62 5.62 13.19
N GLN A 77 -1.99 6.50 12.40
CA GLN A 77 -2.45 6.85 11.06
C GLN A 77 -1.52 6.26 9.99
N LEU A 78 -2.11 5.63 8.98
CA LEU A 78 -1.38 5.23 7.78
C LEU A 78 -0.90 6.50 7.06
N VAL A 79 0.37 6.52 6.69
CA VAL A 79 0.99 7.60 5.92
C VAL A 79 1.92 7.05 4.85
N VAL A 80 2.13 7.83 3.79
CA VAL A 80 3.07 7.50 2.73
C VAL A 80 4.37 8.26 2.93
N HIS A 81 5.48 7.53 2.89
CA HIS A 81 6.81 8.10 2.80
C HIS A 81 7.07 8.55 1.36
N TYR A 82 7.33 9.85 1.17
CA TYR A 82 7.67 10.43 -0.12
C TYR A 82 9.01 11.16 -0.02
N PRO A 83 10.09 10.64 -0.61
CA PRO A 83 11.37 11.32 -0.63
C PRO A 83 11.25 12.57 -1.52
N GLY A 84 11.51 13.76 -0.95
CA GLY A 84 11.45 15.03 -1.68
C GLY A 84 10.35 16.00 -1.23
N ILE A 85 9.56 15.68 -0.21
CA ILE A 85 8.72 16.70 0.44
C ILE A 85 9.60 17.54 1.37
N ASP A 86 9.74 18.84 1.08
CA ASP A 86 10.41 19.79 1.98
C ASP A 86 9.68 19.81 3.33
N PRO A 87 10.32 19.38 4.44
CA PRO A 87 9.73 19.42 5.78
C PRO A 87 9.33 20.85 6.23
N ARG A 88 9.83 21.90 5.57
CA ARG A 88 9.47 23.30 5.83
C ARG A 88 8.10 23.68 5.24
N LEU A 89 7.60 22.94 4.25
CA LEU A 89 6.31 23.20 3.58
C LEU A 89 5.13 22.44 4.22
N GLY A 90 5.38 21.69 5.29
CA GLY A 90 4.39 20.88 5.99
C GLY A 90 4.92 19.47 6.29
N PRO A 91 4.06 18.57 6.79
CA PRO A 91 4.47 17.20 7.03
C PRO A 91 5.08 16.57 5.77
N SER A 92 6.26 15.95 5.90
CA SER A 92 6.96 15.23 4.81
C SER A 92 6.28 13.91 4.40
N TYR A 93 4.96 13.81 4.60
CA TYR A 93 4.19 12.61 4.37
C TYR A 93 2.87 12.94 3.67
N LEU A 94 2.40 11.99 2.86
CA LEU A 94 1.09 12.06 2.24
C LEU A 94 0.08 11.26 3.07
N ARG A 95 -1.09 11.83 3.26
CA ARG A 95 -2.20 11.19 3.96
C ARG A 95 -3.07 10.42 2.96
N PRO A 96 -3.38 9.15 3.22
CA PRO A 96 -4.31 8.39 2.42
C PRO A 96 -5.73 8.91 2.59
N TYR A 97 -6.51 8.81 1.52
CA TYR A 97 -7.91 9.18 1.51
C TYR A 97 -8.75 8.24 0.64
N VAL A 98 -10.06 8.24 0.89
CA VAL A 98 -11.06 7.75 -0.06
C VAL A 98 -11.87 8.94 -0.58
N ASN A 99 -11.75 9.22 -1.87
CA ASN A 99 -12.38 10.37 -2.53
C ASN A 99 -13.66 9.93 -3.24
N SER A 100 -14.77 10.05 -2.52
CA SER A 100 -16.11 9.84 -3.05
C SER A 100 -16.59 11.13 -3.73
N ILE A 101 -17.06 11.06 -4.97
CA ILE A 101 -17.61 12.24 -5.67
C ILE A 101 -19.08 12.40 -5.28
N GLN A 102 -19.45 13.56 -4.74
CA GLN A 102 -20.83 13.83 -4.34
C GLN A 102 -21.77 13.71 -5.54
N ASP A 103 -22.91 13.04 -5.35
CA ASP A 103 -24.00 12.98 -6.33
C ASP A 103 -25.30 13.61 -5.76
N GLY A 104 -26.39 13.52 -6.52
CA GLY A 104 -27.70 14.06 -6.13
C GLY A 104 -28.28 13.43 -4.86
N ALA A 105 -27.75 12.30 -4.38
CA ALA A 105 -28.15 11.61 -3.15
C ALA A 105 -27.17 11.86 -1.98
N GLY A 106 -26.08 12.60 -2.19
CA GLY A 106 -25.11 12.96 -1.16
C GLY A 106 -23.73 12.34 -1.38
N CYS A 107 -23.01 12.03 -0.30
CA CYS A 107 -21.68 11.40 -0.39
C CYS A 107 -21.84 9.89 -0.59
N PRO A 108 -21.40 9.32 -1.73
CA PRO A 108 -21.57 7.91 -1.97
C PRO A 108 -20.65 7.05 -1.08
N ASN A 109 -21.01 5.78 -0.96
CA ASN A 109 -20.26 4.76 -0.21
C ASN A 109 -19.12 4.13 -1.04
N PHE A 110 -18.63 4.86 -2.04
CA PHE A 110 -17.62 4.41 -3.00
C PHE A 110 -16.75 5.60 -3.40
N GLY A 111 -15.46 5.40 -3.55
CA GLY A 111 -14.54 6.47 -3.93
C GLY A 111 -13.17 5.94 -4.34
N SER A 112 -12.40 6.78 -5.03
CA SER A 112 -11.04 6.44 -5.41
C SER A 112 -10.12 6.47 -4.19
N PHE A 113 -9.17 5.55 -4.11
CA PHE A 113 -8.17 5.51 -3.06
C PHE A 113 -6.96 6.31 -3.53
N GLY A 114 -6.56 7.33 -2.77
CA GLY A 114 -5.48 8.24 -3.17
C GLY A 114 -4.75 8.84 -1.98
N PHE A 115 -3.84 9.75 -2.27
CA PHE A 115 -2.96 10.36 -1.27
C PHE A 115 -2.82 11.86 -1.49
N VAL A 116 -2.82 12.64 -0.41
CA VAL A 116 -2.71 14.11 -0.45
C VAL A 116 -1.82 14.63 0.67
N GLN A 117 -1.10 15.71 0.43
CA GLN A 117 -0.29 16.37 1.45
C GLN A 117 -1.17 17.20 2.42
N SER A 118 -2.17 17.90 1.88
CA SER A 118 -3.08 18.79 2.62
C SER A 118 -4.46 18.14 2.84
N VAL A 119 -5.53 18.92 2.70
CA VAL A 119 -6.93 18.47 2.69
C VAL A 119 -7.50 18.62 1.27
N SER A 120 -8.37 17.72 0.87
CA SER A 120 -9.20 17.87 -0.34
C SER A 120 -10.27 18.92 -0.10
N SER A 121 -10.61 19.67 -1.14
CA SER A 121 -11.78 20.54 -1.18
C SER A 121 -13.10 19.75 -1.28
N ASN A 122 -13.04 18.45 -1.58
CA ASN A 122 -14.22 17.60 -1.65
C ASN A 122 -14.68 17.18 -0.24
N LYS A 123 -15.90 17.62 0.12
CA LYS A 123 -16.54 17.32 1.41
C LYS A 123 -16.85 15.84 1.63
N CYS A 124 -16.86 15.04 0.57
CA CYS A 124 -17.08 13.61 0.62
C CYS A 124 -15.79 12.80 0.71
N THR A 125 -14.63 13.45 0.79
CA THR A 125 -13.37 12.75 1.03
C THR A 125 -13.26 12.31 2.49
N LYS A 126 -12.93 11.03 2.69
CA LYS A 126 -12.71 10.42 4.01
C LYS A 126 -11.22 10.27 4.25
N TYR A 127 -10.75 10.82 5.38
CA TYR A 127 -9.36 10.76 5.84
C TYR A 127 -9.33 10.02 7.16
N SER A 128 -8.43 9.05 7.31
CA SER A 128 -8.31 8.22 8.51
C SER A 128 -9.38 7.14 8.62
N THR A 129 -9.04 6.09 9.37
CA THR A 129 -9.66 4.75 9.48
C THR A 129 -9.01 3.64 8.66
N PHE A 130 -7.79 3.86 8.15
CA PHE A 130 -6.98 2.77 7.62
C PHE A 130 -6.34 2.02 8.79
N GLN A 131 -6.46 0.70 8.81
CA GLN A 131 -5.77 -0.17 9.76
C GLN A 131 -5.11 -1.32 9.00
N ILE A 132 -4.20 -2.01 9.67
CA ILE A 132 -3.70 -3.30 9.22
C ILE A 132 -4.30 -4.40 10.10
N LEU A 133 -4.80 -5.45 9.46
CA LEU A 133 -5.32 -6.64 10.11
C LEU A 133 -4.36 -7.79 9.83
N SER A 134 -3.80 -8.41 10.87
CA SER A 134 -2.97 -9.60 10.70
C SER A 134 -3.78 -10.70 10.03
N ASN A 135 -3.17 -11.46 9.12
CA ASN A 135 -3.81 -12.66 8.60
C ASN A 135 -3.98 -13.69 9.73
N ASP A 136 -5.23 -14.02 10.00
CA ASP A 136 -5.69 -14.92 11.07
C ASP A 136 -5.17 -16.34 10.89
N GLU A 137 -5.01 -16.77 9.63
CA GLU A 137 -4.60 -18.13 9.25
C GLU A 137 -3.07 -18.27 9.24
N ASN A 138 -2.36 -17.18 8.95
CA ASN A 138 -0.89 -17.17 8.95
C ASN A 138 -0.33 -15.77 9.18
N SER A 139 0.01 -15.46 10.43
CA SER A 139 0.58 -14.17 10.84
C SER A 139 1.95 -13.86 10.22
N GLN A 140 2.59 -14.81 9.53
CA GLN A 140 3.86 -14.60 8.83
C GLN A 140 3.67 -14.04 7.41
N LEU A 141 2.47 -14.13 6.82
CA LEU A 141 2.21 -13.71 5.43
C LEU A 141 1.92 -12.20 5.26
N GLY A 142 2.20 -11.41 6.29
CA GLY A 142 1.89 -9.98 6.33
C GLY A 142 0.48 -9.69 6.87
N SER A 143 0.09 -8.42 6.82
CA SER A 143 -1.21 -7.92 7.25
C SER A 143 -1.98 -7.34 6.07
N GLU A 144 -3.31 -7.47 6.07
CA GLU A 144 -4.18 -6.84 5.08
C GLU A 144 -4.47 -5.39 5.49
N LEU A 145 -4.39 -4.45 4.54
CA LEU A 145 -4.90 -3.11 4.75
C LEU A 145 -6.43 -3.15 4.71
N VAL A 146 -7.06 -2.62 5.75
CA VAL A 146 -8.50 -2.48 5.87
C VAL A 146 -8.87 -1.02 6.08
N PHE A 147 -10.11 -0.66 5.75
CA PHE A 147 -10.67 0.66 6.01
C PHE A 147 -11.97 0.51 6.79
N ASN A 148 -12.01 1.04 8.02
CA ASN A 148 -13.16 0.92 8.93
C ASN A 148 -13.63 -0.52 9.20
N TYR A 149 -12.77 -1.53 9.02
CA TYR A 149 -13.12 -2.95 9.13
C TYR A 149 -14.37 -3.37 8.31
N LYS A 150 -14.70 -2.62 7.27
CA LYS A 150 -15.86 -2.87 6.39
C LYS A 150 -15.46 -2.73 4.93
N GLY A 151 -16.32 -3.22 4.05
CA GLY A 151 -16.17 -3.00 2.62
C GLY A 151 -15.00 -3.75 1.98
N GLY A 152 -14.36 -3.14 1.00
CA GLY A 152 -13.20 -3.70 0.31
C GLY A 152 -12.58 -2.78 -0.72
N PHE A 153 -11.35 -3.11 -1.11
CA PHE A 153 -10.65 -2.45 -2.20
C PHE A 153 -10.95 -3.12 -3.54
N TYR A 154 -10.94 -2.31 -4.59
CA TYR A 154 -11.22 -2.73 -5.95
C TYR A 154 -10.20 -2.11 -6.89
N SER A 155 -9.77 -2.88 -7.88
CA SER A 155 -8.99 -2.40 -9.01
C SER A 155 -9.94 -2.16 -10.17
N CYS A 156 -9.98 -0.93 -10.66
CA CYS A 156 -10.85 -0.50 -11.75
C CYS A 156 -10.01 -0.13 -12.99
N SER A 157 -10.67 -0.08 -14.15
CA SER A 157 -10.05 0.35 -15.41
C SER A 157 -8.80 -0.49 -15.76
N GLY A 158 -8.89 -1.81 -15.52
CA GLY A 158 -7.84 -2.76 -15.85
C GLY A 158 -6.56 -2.67 -15.02
N GLY A 159 -6.61 -2.21 -13.77
CA GLY A 159 -5.40 -2.09 -12.92
C GLY A 159 -4.87 -0.68 -12.74
N GLN A 160 -5.46 0.30 -13.43
CA GLN A 160 -4.95 1.67 -13.41
C GLN A 160 -5.32 2.42 -12.14
N GLN A 161 -6.41 2.09 -11.45
CA GLN A 161 -6.85 2.84 -10.28
C GLN A 161 -7.41 1.92 -9.21
N ILE A 162 -7.06 2.22 -7.97
CA ILE A 162 -7.61 1.54 -6.80
C ILE A 162 -8.77 2.37 -6.26
N TYR A 163 -9.86 1.70 -5.94
CA TYR A 163 -11.03 2.27 -5.31
C TYR A 163 -11.36 1.53 -4.03
N TYR A 164 -12.14 2.17 -3.17
CA TYR A 164 -12.71 1.56 -1.98
C TYR A 164 -14.24 1.68 -2.01
N LYS A 165 -14.93 0.63 -1.56
CA LYS A 165 -16.39 0.62 -1.38
C LYS A 165 -16.73 0.14 0.03
N ASP A 166 -17.59 0.86 0.74
CA ASP A 166 -18.01 0.49 2.11
C ASP A 166 -18.84 -0.81 2.13
N THR A 167 -19.53 -1.15 1.04
CA THR A 167 -20.38 -2.35 0.92
C THR A 167 -19.79 -3.38 -0.06
N PRO A 168 -19.50 -4.62 0.40
CA PRO A 168 -18.77 -5.60 -0.41
C PRO A 168 -19.63 -6.35 -1.44
N SER A 169 -20.95 -6.18 -1.44
CA SER A 169 -21.91 -7.06 -2.14
C SER A 169 -21.83 -7.04 -3.67
N ARG A 170 -21.42 -5.92 -4.29
CA ARG A 170 -21.22 -5.85 -5.73
C ARG A 170 -20.04 -4.94 -6.05
N PRO A 171 -19.04 -5.39 -6.83
CA PRO A 171 -17.99 -4.51 -7.30
C PRO A 171 -18.59 -3.38 -8.16
N PRO A 172 -17.96 -2.20 -8.21
CA PRO A 172 -18.29 -1.20 -9.22
C PRO A 172 -18.10 -1.76 -10.63
N ASN A 173 -18.76 -1.15 -11.62
CA ASN A 173 -18.67 -1.63 -13.00
C ASN A 173 -17.22 -1.58 -13.49
N ASN A 174 -16.78 -2.64 -14.18
CA ASN A 174 -15.41 -2.79 -14.71
C ASN A 174 -14.33 -2.76 -13.62
N CYS A 175 -14.66 -3.24 -12.42
CA CYS A 175 -13.74 -3.38 -11.32
C CYS A 175 -13.72 -4.81 -10.78
N GLU A 176 -12.56 -5.22 -10.29
CA GLU A 176 -12.38 -6.47 -9.57
C GLU A 176 -11.97 -6.19 -8.13
N ARG A 177 -12.41 -7.04 -7.20
CA ARG A 177 -11.96 -6.95 -5.81
C ARG A 177 -10.46 -7.26 -5.73
N VAL A 178 -9.74 -6.48 -4.94
CA VAL A 178 -8.35 -6.72 -4.58
C VAL A 178 -8.17 -6.69 -3.07
N ARG A 179 -7.22 -7.46 -2.57
CA ARG A 179 -6.72 -7.35 -1.19
C ARG A 179 -5.35 -6.69 -1.23
N LEU A 180 -5.09 -5.80 -0.29
CA LEU A 180 -3.83 -5.05 -0.22
C LEU A 180 -3.02 -5.55 0.96
N TRP A 181 -1.94 -6.27 0.70
CA TRP A 181 -1.10 -6.91 1.73
C TRP A 181 0.16 -6.11 2.01
N THR A 182 0.60 -6.08 3.25
CA THR A 182 1.87 -5.46 3.64
C THR A 182 3.04 -6.38 3.30
N VAL A 183 4.08 -5.84 2.67
CA VAL A 183 5.37 -6.50 2.47
C VAL A 183 6.47 -5.58 3.00
N ALA A 184 7.40 -6.11 3.79
CA ALA A 184 8.48 -5.30 4.37
C ALA A 184 9.26 -4.53 3.29
N ALA A 185 9.58 -3.27 3.56
CA ALA A 185 10.34 -2.42 2.66
C ALA A 185 11.69 -2.05 3.27
N SER A 186 12.72 -1.95 2.43
CA SER A 186 14.02 -1.39 2.80
C SER A 186 14.10 0.10 2.44
N SER A 187 14.98 0.83 3.14
CA SER A 187 15.49 2.10 2.63
C SER A 187 16.44 1.76 1.49
N ALA A 188 16.09 2.18 0.27
CA ALA A 188 17.01 2.20 -0.85
C ALA A 188 17.65 3.58 -0.88
#